data_AF-A0A7C3I530-F1
#
_entry.id   AF-A0A7C3I530-F1
#
_cell.length_a   1.000
_cell.length_b   1.000
_cell.length_c   1.000
_cell.angle_alpha   90.00
_cell.angle_beta   90.00
_cell.angle_gamma   90.00
#
_symmetry.space_group_name_H-M   'P 1'
#
loop_
_entity.id
_entity.type
_entity.pdbx_description
1 polymer ?
#
loop_
_entity_poly.entity_id
_entity_poly.type
_entity_poly.pdbx_seq_one_letter_code
_entity_poly.pdbx_strand_id
1 'polypeptide(L)'
;MNYADWQKTVPESIRADSLWRMAAYRLALFLGDVAWVDVTRLCKDRRTLEVADQLYRATGSISANLSEGYSRGTGRDRAPVAARSGVAGLEWGLEDDRPGRLRAAAGRLDRDAKSRVVAQRQR
;
A
#
# COMPACT_ATOMS: atom_id res chain seq x y z
N MET A 1 11.06 1.08 9.70
CA MET A 1 11.71 0.24 8.67
C MET A 1 11.59 0.98 7.35
N ASN A 2 12.59 0.95 6.46
CA ASN A 2 12.47 1.50 5.11
C ASN A 2 12.05 0.40 4.13
N TYR A 3 11.61 0.79 2.94
CA TYR A 3 11.08 -0.10 1.91
C TYR A 3 12.10 -1.17 1.48
N ALA A 4 13.36 -0.81 1.29
CA ALA A 4 14.40 -1.75 0.87
C ALA A 4 14.69 -2.83 1.93
N ASP A 5 14.65 -2.46 3.22
CA ASP A 5 14.82 -3.40 4.31
C ASP A 5 13.57 -4.26 4.52
N TRP A 6 12.38 -3.65 4.36
CA TRP A 6 11.11 -4.37 4.39
C TRP A 6 11.01 -5.43 3.28
N GLN A 7 11.48 -5.15 2.07
CA GLN A 7 11.46 -6.14 0.99
C GLN A 7 12.22 -7.44 1.35
N LYS A 8 13.21 -7.35 2.24
CA LYS A 8 13.98 -8.52 2.72
C LYS A 8 13.21 -9.33 3.77
N THR A 9 12.22 -8.75 4.43
CA THR A 9 11.39 -9.42 5.44
C THR A 9 10.18 -10.12 4.84
N VAL A 10 9.83 -9.83 3.57
CA VAL A 10 8.69 -10.46 2.91
C VAL A 10 8.98 -11.94 2.61
N PRO A 11 8.09 -12.87 3.00
CA PRO A 11 8.25 -14.30 2.73
C PRO A 11 8.46 -14.63 1.25
N GLU A 12 9.24 -15.69 0.98
CA GLU A 12 9.50 -16.15 -0.39
C GLU A 12 8.22 -16.52 -1.16
N SER A 13 7.21 -17.06 -0.46
CA SER A 13 5.91 -17.39 -1.07
C SER A 13 5.22 -16.19 -1.72
N ILE A 14 5.42 -14.98 -1.19
CA ILE A 14 4.91 -13.74 -1.77
C ILE A 14 5.87 -13.20 -2.84
N ARG A 15 7.19 -13.31 -2.62
CA ARG A 15 8.20 -12.79 -3.57
C ARG A 15 8.27 -13.59 -4.86
N ALA A 16 7.95 -14.87 -4.82
CA ALA A 16 7.89 -15.76 -5.97
C ALA A 16 6.60 -15.57 -6.81
N ASP A 17 5.58 -14.89 -6.28
CA ASP A 17 4.33 -14.60 -6.99
C ASP A 17 4.57 -13.62 -8.15
N SER A 18 3.84 -13.78 -9.26
CA SER A 18 3.96 -12.90 -10.43
C SER A 18 3.54 -11.45 -10.13
N LEU A 19 2.62 -11.25 -9.18
CA LEU A 19 2.24 -9.93 -8.63
C LEU A 19 3.43 -9.20 -8.04
N TRP A 20 4.42 -9.92 -7.51
CA TRP A 20 5.61 -9.31 -6.91
C TRP A 20 6.38 -8.44 -7.89
N ARG A 21 6.28 -8.69 -9.20
CA ARG A 21 6.94 -7.87 -10.22
C ARG A 21 6.39 -6.44 -10.27
N MET A 22 5.13 -6.25 -9.89
CA MET A 22 4.46 -4.96 -9.89
C MET A 22 4.94 -4.09 -8.73
N ALA A 23 5.59 -2.96 -9.06
CA ALA A 23 6.03 -2.00 -8.04
C ALA A 23 4.87 -1.44 -7.21
N ALA A 24 3.71 -1.19 -7.82
CA ALA A 24 2.52 -0.75 -7.11
C ALA A 24 2.02 -1.76 -6.07
N TYR A 25 2.05 -3.06 -6.39
CA TYR A 25 1.64 -4.12 -5.46
C TYR A 25 2.57 -4.18 -4.25
N ARG A 26 3.89 -4.15 -4.47
CA ARG A 26 4.88 -4.12 -3.38
C ARG A 26 4.71 -2.90 -2.48
N LEU A 27 4.45 -1.73 -3.07
CA LEU A 27 4.19 -0.50 -2.29
C LEU A 27 2.89 -0.56 -1.50
N ALA A 28 1.85 -1.22 -2.02
CA ALA A 28 0.58 -1.42 -1.31
C ALA A 28 0.77 -2.33 -0.08
N LEU A 29 1.51 -3.43 -0.22
CA LEU A 29 1.85 -4.30 0.90
C LEU A 29 2.70 -3.56 1.95
N PHE A 30 3.70 -2.80 1.52
CA PHE A 30 4.51 -1.99 2.44
C PHE A 30 3.68 -0.93 3.17
N LEU A 31 2.74 -0.29 2.47
CA LEU A 31 1.81 0.67 3.07
C LEU A 31 0.98 0.01 4.18
N GLY A 32 0.52 -1.22 3.99
CA GLY A 32 -0.20 -1.99 5.02
C GLY A 32 0.63 -2.16 6.30
N ASP A 33 1.88 -2.58 6.16
CA ASP A 33 2.79 -2.77 7.32
C ASP A 33 3.12 -1.44 8.01
N VAL A 34 3.25 -0.35 7.26
CA VAL A 34 3.46 1.00 7.81
C VAL A 34 2.20 1.51 8.52
N ALA A 35 1.02 1.28 7.94
CA ALA A 35 -0.27 1.69 8.50
C ALA A 35 -0.63 0.89 9.76
N TRP A 36 -0.19 -0.36 9.89
CA TRP A 36 -0.41 -1.19 11.08
C TRP A 36 0.05 -0.50 12.38
N VAL A 37 1.16 0.24 12.32
CA VAL A 37 1.67 1.00 13.47
C VAL A 37 0.69 2.10 13.89
N ASP A 38 0.04 2.77 12.94
CA ASP A 38 -0.95 3.81 13.24
C ASP A 38 -2.26 3.20 13.74
N VAL A 39 -2.73 2.14 13.08
CA VAL A 39 -3.94 1.40 13.48
C VAL A 39 -3.81 0.93 14.94
N THR A 40 -2.69 0.28 15.29
CA THR A 40 -2.46 -0.19 16.67
C THR A 40 -2.34 0.94 17.69
N ARG A 41 -1.86 2.13 17.30
CA ARG A 41 -1.85 3.31 18.18
C ARG A 41 -3.24 3.89 18.36
N LEU A 42 -4.02 4.02 17.27
CA LEU A 42 -5.40 4.49 17.30
C LEU A 42 -6.29 3.54 18.11
N CYS A 43 -6.05 2.23 18.06
CA CYS A 43 -6.80 1.26 18.86
C CYS A 43 -6.62 1.44 20.39
N LYS A 44 -5.62 2.21 20.85
CA LYS A 44 -5.44 2.51 22.29
C LYS A 44 -6.45 3.53 22.82
N ASP A 45 -7.07 4.32 21.94
CA ASP A 45 -8.13 5.27 22.31
C ASP A 45 -9.45 4.78 21.72
N ARG A 46 -10.44 4.54 22.60
CA ARG A 46 -11.76 4.02 22.19
C ARG A 46 -12.47 4.93 21.19
N ARG A 47 -12.18 6.23 21.21
CA ARG A 47 -12.80 7.23 20.31
C ARG A 47 -12.30 7.11 18.87
N THR A 48 -11.15 6.48 18.65
CA THR A 48 -10.53 6.35 17.33
C THR A 48 -10.65 4.95 16.72
N LEU A 49 -11.41 4.05 17.34
CA LEU A 49 -11.57 2.67 16.85
C LEU A 49 -12.18 2.61 15.44
N GLU A 50 -13.16 3.45 15.14
CA GLU A 50 -13.77 3.49 13.80
C GLU A 50 -12.76 3.95 12.75
N VAL A 51 -11.98 4.99 13.05
CA VAL A 51 -10.94 5.51 12.15
C VAL A 51 -9.83 4.47 11.95
N ALA A 52 -9.47 3.74 13.01
CA ALA A 52 -8.49 2.65 12.93
C ALA A 52 -8.97 1.52 12.00
N ASP A 53 -10.23 1.11 12.11
CA ASP A 53 -10.83 0.10 11.22
C ASP A 53 -10.89 0.57 9.77
N GLN A 54 -11.33 1.82 9.53
CA GLN A 54 -11.37 2.41 8.20
C GLN A 54 -9.97 2.47 7.56
N LEU A 55 -8.95 2.89 8.31
CA LEU A 55 -7.56 2.92 7.82
C LEU A 55 -7.04 1.52 7.48
N TYR A 56 -7.29 0.54 8.35
CA TYR A 56 -6.87 -0.84 8.14
C TYR A 56 -7.53 -1.45 6.88
N ARG A 57 -8.84 -1.27 6.72
CA ARG A 57 -9.58 -1.76 5.55
C ARG A 57 -9.16 -1.05 4.26
N ALA A 58 -9.01 0.27 4.30
CA ALA A 58 -8.62 1.04 3.13
C ALA A 58 -7.25 0.64 2.60
N THR A 59 -6.25 0.48 3.50
CA THR A 59 -4.90 0.08 3.11
C THR A 59 -4.85 -1.36 2.58
N GLY A 60 -5.56 -2.31 3.21
CA GLY A 60 -5.66 -3.69 2.71
C GLY A 60 -6.42 -3.82 1.38
N SER A 61 -7.42 -2.97 1.14
CA SER A 61 -8.18 -2.97 -0.11
C SER A 61 -7.32 -2.61 -1.32
N ILE A 62 -6.29 -1.77 -1.18
CA ILE A 62 -5.41 -1.38 -2.29
C ILE A 62 -4.70 -2.61 -2.87
N SER A 63 -4.07 -3.44 -2.04
CA SER A 63 -3.40 -4.66 -2.51
C SER A 63 -4.38 -5.69 -3.09
N ALA A 64 -5.58 -5.82 -2.49
CA ALA A 64 -6.62 -6.71 -3.00
C ALA A 64 -7.09 -6.29 -4.41
N ASN A 65 -7.36 -5.00 -4.61
CA ASN A 65 -7.79 -4.46 -5.90
C ASN A 65 -6.69 -4.61 -6.98
N LEU A 66 -5.42 -4.43 -6.61
CA LEU A 66 -4.29 -4.65 -7.53
C LEU A 66 -4.17 -6.13 -7.92
N SER A 67 -4.32 -7.04 -6.96
CA SER A 67 -4.31 -8.48 -7.22
C SER A 67 -5.47 -8.91 -8.11
N GLU A 68 -6.68 -8.42 -7.85
CA GLU A 68 -7.87 -8.71 -8.66
C GLU A 68 -7.71 -8.17 -10.09
N GLY A 69 -7.21 -6.93 -10.23
CA GLY A 69 -6.96 -6.30 -11.52
C GLY A 69 -5.87 -7.00 -12.33
N TYR A 70 -4.90 -7.64 -11.67
CA TYR A 70 -3.87 -8.43 -12.34
C TYR A 70 -4.38 -9.79 -12.83
N SER A 71 -5.22 -10.47 -12.05
CA SER A 71 -5.80 -11.77 -12.43
C SER A 71 -6.78 -11.67 -13.60
N ARG A 72 -7.34 -10.49 -13.88
CA ARG A 72 -8.16 -10.22 -15.07
C ARG A 72 -7.24 -9.98 -16.27
N GLY A 73 -6.90 -11.07 -16.95
CA GLY A 73 -6.04 -11.08 -18.13
C GLY A 73 -6.49 -10.15 -19.26
N THR A 74 -5.53 -9.85 -20.15
CA THR A 74 -5.65 -9.04 -21.37
C THR A 74 -7.02 -9.09 -22.06
N GLY A 75 -7.84 -8.06 -21.88
CA GLY A 75 -9.07 -7.91 -22.67
C GLY A 75 -10.05 -6.93 -22.07
N ARG A 76 -10.09 -5.71 -22.63
CA ARG A 76 -11.18 -4.71 -22.70
C ARG A 76 -12.06 -4.40 -21.48
N ASP A 77 -11.84 -5.03 -20.33
CA ASP A 77 -12.67 -4.96 -19.13
C ASP A 77 -11.83 -4.47 -17.93
N ARG A 78 -10.92 -3.53 -18.21
CA ARG A 78 -10.29 -2.69 -17.18
C ARG A 78 -11.30 -1.64 -16.73
N ALA A 79 -12.41 -2.03 -16.11
CA ALA A 79 -13.13 -1.12 -15.25
C ALA A 79 -12.41 -1.12 -13.90
N PRO A 80 -11.77 -0.02 -13.49
CA PRO A 80 -11.18 0.06 -12.17
C PRO A 80 -12.31 -0.06 -11.14
N VAL A 81 -12.14 -0.89 -10.10
CA VAL A 81 -13.01 -0.86 -8.91
C VAL A 81 -13.02 0.53 -8.24
N ALA A 82 -12.08 1.43 -8.57
CA ALA A 82 -12.13 2.85 -8.21
C ALA A 82 -13.37 3.59 -8.78
N ALA A 83 -13.95 3.12 -9.89
CA ALA A 83 -15.17 3.69 -10.47
C ALA A 83 -16.42 3.47 -9.60
N ARG A 84 -16.40 2.50 -8.67
CA ARG A 84 -17.47 2.31 -7.66
C ARG A 84 -17.30 3.18 -6.41
N SER A 85 -16.13 3.80 -6.22
CA SER A 85 -15.76 4.56 -5.01
C SER A 85 -15.76 6.08 -5.22
N GLY A 86 -16.15 6.58 -6.40
CA GLY A 86 -16.24 8.02 -6.66
C GLY A 86 -14.91 8.76 -6.84
N VAL A 87 -13.78 8.04 -6.92
CA VAL A 87 -12.44 8.62 -7.13
C VAL A 87 -12.09 8.62 -8.62
N ALA A 88 -12.93 9.27 -9.43
CA ALA A 88 -12.73 9.40 -10.87
C ALA A 88 -11.72 10.54 -11.13
N GLY A 89 -10.45 10.20 -11.36
CA GLY A 89 -9.45 11.21 -11.73
C GLY A 89 -8.03 10.74 -12.04
N LEU A 90 -7.73 9.44 -11.97
CA LEU A 90 -6.41 8.92 -12.31
C LEU A 90 -6.57 7.82 -13.35
N GLU A 91 -6.38 8.18 -14.61
CA GLU A 91 -6.09 7.22 -15.68
C GLU A 91 -4.84 6.43 -15.28
N TRP A 92 -5.04 5.18 -14.84
CA TRP A 92 -3.95 4.28 -14.52
C TRP A 92 -3.39 3.71 -15.82
N GLY A 93 -2.43 4.42 -16.40
CA GLY A 93 -1.53 3.92 -17.44
C GLY A 93 -0.70 2.75 -16.89
N LEU A 94 -1.26 1.54 -16.96
CA LEU A 94 -0.56 0.28 -16.65
C LEU A 94 0.55 -0.07 -17.66
N GLU A 95 0.81 0.80 -18.63
CA GLU A 95 1.89 0.69 -19.62
C GLU A 95 3.01 1.74 -19.46
N ASP A 96 2.88 2.71 -18.54
CA ASP A 96 3.93 3.71 -18.27
C ASP A 96 4.34 3.70 -16.79
N ASP A 97 5.05 2.65 -16.37
CA ASP A 97 5.82 2.65 -15.12
C ASP A 97 6.98 3.63 -15.24
N ARG A 98 6.71 4.95 -15.20
CA ARG A 98 7.79 5.92 -15.06
C ARG A 98 8.40 5.74 -13.67
N PRO A 99 9.64 5.24 -13.57
CA PRO A 99 10.25 4.84 -12.30
C PRO A 99 10.32 5.98 -11.27
N GLY A 100 10.20 7.24 -11.72
CA GLY A 100 10.21 8.43 -10.85
C GLY A 100 9.02 8.53 -9.88
N ARG A 101 7.78 8.19 -10.30
CA ARG A 101 6.59 8.40 -9.45
C ARG A 101 6.54 7.41 -8.28
N LEU A 102 6.81 6.14 -8.56
CA LEU A 102 6.82 5.08 -7.54
C LEU A 102 8.04 5.20 -6.62
N ARG A 103 9.21 5.63 -7.12
CA ARG A 103 10.36 5.97 -6.27
C ARG A 103 10.04 7.13 -5.34
N ALA A 104 9.37 8.18 -5.82
CA ALA A 104 8.95 9.29 -4.98
C ALA A 104 7.94 8.85 -3.90
N ALA A 105 7.02 7.94 -4.23
CA ALA A 105 6.08 7.36 -3.27
C ALA A 105 6.80 6.52 -2.20
N ALA A 106 7.71 5.63 -2.60
CA ALA A 106 8.55 4.87 -1.67
C ALA A 106 9.33 5.79 -0.73
N GLY A 107 9.96 6.84 -1.28
CA GLY A 107 10.71 7.81 -0.49
C GLY A 107 9.83 8.60 0.50
N ARG A 108 8.57 8.89 0.17
CA ARG A 108 7.62 9.49 1.12
C ARG A 108 7.29 8.52 2.25
N LEU A 109 6.91 7.29 1.92
CA LEU A 109 6.60 6.26 2.92
C LEU A 109 7.80 5.97 3.83
N ASP A 110 9.01 5.96 3.29
CA ASP A 110 10.24 5.80 4.07
C ASP A 110 10.48 6.94 5.05
N ARG A 111 10.24 8.19 4.63
CA ARG A 111 10.36 9.36 5.52
C ARG A 111 9.32 9.29 6.63
N ASP A 112 8.09 8.94 6.29
CA ASP A 112 6.99 8.82 7.25
C ASP A 112 7.26 7.66 8.24
N ALA A 113 7.77 6.53 7.76
CA ALA A 113 8.16 5.42 8.62
C ALA A 113 9.32 5.78 9.56
N LYS A 114 10.29 6.59 9.11
CA LYS A 114 11.41 7.06 9.93
C LYS A 114 11.01 8.11 10.96
N SER A 115 10.20 9.10 10.57
CA SER A 115 9.73 10.15 11.50
C SER A 115 8.94 9.55 12.67
N ARG A 116 8.18 8.48 12.42
CA ARG A 116 7.44 7.73 13.45
C ARG A 116 8.31 7.02 14.47
N VAL A 117 9.48 6.51 14.07
CA VAL A 117 10.45 5.87 14.98
C VAL A 117 11.09 6.92 15.88
N VAL A 118 11.42 8.10 15.35
CA VAL A 118 11.96 9.21 16.14
C VAL A 118 10.92 9.70 17.16
N ALA A 119 9.67 9.87 16.74
CA ALA A 119 8.58 10.25 17.64
C ALA A 119 8.28 9.20 18.73
N GLN A 120 8.59 7.92 18.48
CA GLN A 120 8.43 6.82 19.44
C GLN A 120 9.54 6.76 20.51
N ARG A 121 10.73 7.33 20.23
CA ARG A 121 11.86 7.34 21.18
C ARG A 121 11.86 8.55 22.12
N GLN A 122 11.00 9.54 21.87
CA GLN A 122 10.88 10.77 22.68
C GLN A 122 9.68 10.73 23.65
N ARG A 123 9.08 9.56 23.88
CA ARG A 123 8.03 9.30 24.88
C ARG A 123 8.43 8.10 25.71
#